data_AF-U4LHU0-F1
#
_entry.id   AF-U4LHU0-F1
#
_cell.length_a   1.000
_cell.length_b   1.000
_cell.length_c   1.000
_cell.angle_alpha   90.00
_cell.angle_beta   90.00
_cell.angle_gamma   90.00
#
_symmetry.space_group_name_H-M   'P 1'
#
loop_
_entity.id
_entity.type
_entity.pdbx_description
1 polymer ?
#
loop_
_entity_poly.entity_id
_entity_poly.type
_entity_poly.pdbx_seq_one_letter_code
_entity_poly.pdbx_strand_id
1 'polypeptide(L)'
;MTTRFYNPSYDKQQIIDNCKYLFGDDVDPVVLTEQYDGIVSEQERFWDGRQHSYKSVPKTYTCVRAIVVDRMHTDTSILLATDIDQRALCYSSPTKDAVYLTSTFAWKLSDSQSVAPYAIEELHRLTTNLMKDKLDQEVFLNNKLKEGVEEKLQRLTAETDVDDTIKEGLRQQLYQRARASFKCKEEKRKNEIARKIQDMLDTLEDEDDDEASMDQILLRIQQPSKNTASQNEIDWRGECVSNIVKNCQKKFREKLKQQKEELTKKFEEEIKIAVQEEKGVADQKLAGIQLEHEGVKKTYDETIEGMKQDRAHSDAEKDASIRDLKEELDAKVQALEKACSSVEKEKGFRKKLEDALDVLHQTEMERRQELAEVKAELQRNLLQQHTRSTTTDTENTDCDTVTEGSQYTPTGSTIDGSTTATIYGGE
;
A
#
# COMPACT_ATOMS: atom_id res chain seq x y z
N MET A 1 43.27 18.74 -6.29
CA MET A 1 43.23 17.34 -6.79
C MET A 1 42.47 16.53 -5.76
N THR A 2 41.19 16.27 -6.00
CA THR A 2 40.36 15.41 -5.15
C THR A 2 40.72 13.97 -5.47
N THR A 3 41.54 13.35 -4.61
CA THR A 3 41.76 11.91 -4.61
C THR A 3 40.42 11.24 -4.32
N ARG A 4 39.73 10.76 -5.36
CA ARG A 4 38.60 9.83 -5.18
C ARG A 4 39.19 8.61 -4.48
N PHE A 5 38.78 8.39 -3.23
CA PHE A 5 39.08 7.15 -2.52
C PHE A 5 38.30 6.04 -3.22
N TYR A 6 38.98 5.31 -4.11
CA TYR A 6 38.43 4.10 -4.71
C TYR A 6 38.16 3.08 -3.60
N ASN A 7 36.89 2.72 -3.42
CA ASN A 7 36.48 1.69 -2.46
C ASN A 7 35.92 0.50 -3.24
N PRO A 8 36.76 -0.53 -3.51
CA PRO A 8 36.39 -1.66 -4.36
C PRO A 8 35.15 -2.40 -3.87
N SER A 9 34.89 -2.43 -2.57
CA SER A 9 33.72 -3.10 -2.00
C SER A 9 32.45 -2.29 -2.22
N TYR A 10 32.54 -0.96 -2.11
CA TYR A 10 31.40 -0.06 -2.35
C TYR A 10 31.01 -0.04 -3.82
N ASP A 11 31.99 0.12 -4.73
CA ASP A 11 31.70 0.19 -6.17
C ASP A 11 31.13 -1.13 -6.70
N LYS A 12 31.63 -2.28 -6.22
CA LYS A 12 31.06 -3.59 -6.55
C LYS A 12 29.61 -3.74 -6.07
N GLN A 13 29.31 -3.28 -4.86
CA GLN A 13 27.95 -3.33 -4.34
C GLN A 13 27.01 -2.43 -5.14
N GLN A 14 27.45 -1.22 -5.50
CA GLN A 14 26.65 -0.33 -6.34
C GLN A 14 26.41 -0.90 -7.74
N ILE A 15 27.39 -1.56 -8.34
CA ILE A 15 27.21 -2.28 -9.62
C ILE A 15 26.13 -3.35 -9.47
N ILE A 16 26.15 -4.14 -8.39
CA ILE A 16 25.15 -5.16 -8.08
C ILE A 16 23.75 -4.55 -7.93
N ASP A 17 23.62 -3.50 -7.14
CA ASP A 17 22.35 -2.84 -6.87
C ASP A 17 21.78 -2.20 -8.15
N ASN A 18 22.64 -1.58 -8.98
CA ASN A 18 22.26 -1.05 -10.28
C ASN A 18 21.77 -2.16 -11.21
N CYS A 19 22.46 -3.30 -11.26
CA CYS A 19 22.04 -4.45 -12.06
C CYS A 19 20.67 -4.98 -11.62
N LYS A 20 20.41 -5.08 -10.31
CA LYS A 20 19.09 -5.47 -9.79
C LYS A 20 18.00 -4.49 -10.20
N TYR A 21 18.25 -3.18 -10.06
CA TYR A 21 17.28 -2.18 -10.50
C TYR A 21 17.02 -2.25 -12.02
N LEU A 22 18.06 -2.50 -12.82
CA LEU A 22 17.95 -2.57 -14.29
C LEU A 22 17.19 -3.81 -14.75
N PHE A 23 17.55 -4.97 -14.23
CA PHE A 23 17.15 -6.28 -14.76
C PHE A 23 16.11 -7.02 -13.90
N GLY A 24 15.91 -6.65 -12.63
CA GLY A 24 14.97 -7.29 -11.71
C GLY A 24 15.64 -7.72 -10.40
N ASP A 25 14.86 -7.86 -9.32
CA ASP A 25 15.38 -8.32 -8.02
C ASP A 25 15.65 -9.84 -7.97
N ASP A 26 15.11 -10.56 -8.95
CA ASP A 26 15.21 -12.00 -9.17
C ASP A 26 16.50 -12.44 -9.88
N VAL A 27 17.29 -11.48 -10.36
CA VAL A 27 18.61 -11.74 -10.95
C VAL A 27 19.71 -11.83 -9.89
N ASP A 28 20.75 -12.63 -10.19
CA ASP A 28 21.93 -12.77 -9.33
C ASP A 28 23.18 -12.18 -10.01
N PRO A 29 23.42 -10.86 -9.85
CA PRO A 29 24.55 -10.20 -10.49
C PRO A 29 25.86 -10.49 -9.74
N VAL A 30 26.84 -11.04 -10.45
CA VAL A 30 28.18 -11.33 -9.94
C VAL A 30 29.20 -10.46 -10.67
N VAL A 31 29.99 -9.69 -9.93
CA VAL A 31 31.07 -8.86 -10.49
C VAL A 31 32.39 -9.61 -10.44
N LEU A 32 32.85 -10.08 -11.60
CA LEU A 32 34.11 -10.79 -11.76
C LEU A 32 35.20 -9.89 -12.33
N THR A 33 36.43 -10.14 -11.89
CA THR A 33 37.63 -9.56 -12.47
C THR A 33 38.39 -10.67 -13.18
N GLU A 34 38.49 -10.57 -14.49
CA GLU A 34 39.15 -11.55 -15.34
C GLU A 34 40.49 -11.00 -15.83
N GLN A 35 41.49 -11.86 -15.85
CA GLN A 35 42.76 -11.61 -16.51
C GLN A 35 42.89 -12.57 -17.68
N TYR A 36 43.23 -12.05 -18.85
CA TYR A 36 43.47 -12.88 -20.02
C TYR A 36 44.67 -12.37 -20.80
N ASP A 37 45.41 -13.31 -21.39
CA ASP A 37 46.54 -12.99 -22.25
C ASP A 37 46.05 -12.84 -23.69
N GLY A 38 46.31 -11.67 -24.27
CA GLY A 38 46.04 -11.36 -25.67
C GLY A 38 47.34 -11.13 -26.43
N ILE A 39 47.36 -11.48 -27.71
CA ILE A 39 48.48 -11.13 -28.59
C ILE A 39 48.10 -9.84 -29.32
N VAL A 40 48.89 -8.79 -29.15
CA VAL A 40 48.68 -7.53 -29.86
C VAL A 40 49.83 -7.23 -30.79
N SER A 41 49.47 -6.81 -32.00
CA SER A 41 50.41 -6.30 -32.98
C SER A 41 50.82 -4.88 -32.59
N GLU A 42 52.01 -4.73 -32.03
CA GLU A 42 52.58 -3.42 -31.75
C GLU A 42 53.45 -2.95 -32.91
N GLN A 43 53.34 -1.66 -33.20
CA GLN A 43 54.09 -1.02 -34.27
C GLN A 43 55.45 -0.58 -33.72
N GLU A 44 56.54 -1.22 -34.17
CA GLU A 44 57.88 -0.74 -33.85
C GLU A 44 58.18 0.53 -34.68
N ARG A 45 58.45 1.65 -34.00
CA ARG A 45 59.01 2.83 -34.66
C ARG A 45 60.52 2.66 -34.76
N PHE A 46 61.00 2.36 -35.96
CA PHE A 46 62.40 2.55 -36.29
C PHE A 46 62.69 4.06 -36.40
N TRP A 47 63.84 4.48 -35.89
CA TRP A 47 64.29 5.89 -35.89
C TRP A 47 64.68 6.39 -37.30
N ASP A 48 64.79 5.48 -38.27
CA ASP A 48 64.94 5.74 -39.69
C ASP A 48 63.57 5.52 -40.34
N GLY A 49 62.98 6.55 -40.96
CA GLY A 49 61.58 6.61 -41.38
C GLY A 49 61.14 5.67 -42.51
N ARG A 50 61.50 4.38 -42.49
CA ARG A 50 60.95 3.37 -43.40
C ARG A 50 60.56 2.06 -42.69
N GLN A 51 59.36 1.63 -43.07
CA GLN A 51 58.66 0.38 -42.78
C GLN A 51 58.29 0.09 -41.32
N HIS A 52 56.98 -0.07 -41.13
CA HIS A 52 56.35 -0.52 -39.91
C HIS A 52 56.39 -2.04 -39.88
N SER A 53 57.24 -2.63 -39.04
CA SER A 53 57.08 -4.03 -38.65
C SER A 53 56.04 -4.09 -37.53
N TYR A 54 55.09 -5.01 -37.66
CA TYR A 54 54.18 -5.37 -36.58
C TYR A 54 54.80 -6.53 -35.83
N LYS A 55 55.10 -6.31 -34.55
CA LYS A 55 55.55 -7.37 -33.66
C LYS A 55 54.36 -7.84 -32.84
N SER A 56 54.10 -9.14 -32.89
CA SER A 56 53.17 -9.79 -31.98
C SER A 56 53.77 -9.84 -30.59
N VAL A 57 53.27 -9.01 -29.68
CA VAL A 57 53.70 -8.97 -28.29
C VAL A 57 52.60 -9.59 -27.43
N PRO A 58 52.89 -10.62 -26.61
CA PRO A 58 51.95 -11.11 -25.63
C PRO A 58 51.71 -10.04 -24.57
N LYS A 59 50.44 -9.74 -24.29
CA LYS A 59 50.01 -8.74 -23.31
C LYS A 59 48.93 -9.30 -22.42
N THR A 60 49.06 -9.06 -21.13
CA THR A 60 48.02 -9.40 -20.17
C THR A 60 47.04 -8.24 -20.05
N TYR A 61 45.76 -8.56 -20.22
CA TYR A 61 44.64 -7.65 -20.10
C TYR A 61 43.86 -7.97 -18.83
N THR A 62 43.40 -6.92 -18.13
CA THR A 62 42.41 -7.06 -17.08
C THR A 62 41.09 -6.49 -17.55
N CYS A 63 40.01 -7.27 -17.42
CA CYS A 63 38.64 -6.85 -17.69
C CYS A 63 37.79 -7.12 -16.45
N VAL A 64 36.82 -6.25 -16.19
CA VAL A 64 35.83 -6.46 -15.14
C VAL A 64 34.48 -6.64 -15.81
N ARG A 65 33.79 -7.72 -15.46
CA ARG A 65 32.49 -8.08 -16.00
C ARG A 65 31.49 -8.20 -14.86
N ALA A 66 30.31 -7.63 -15.02
CA ALA A 66 29.14 -8.02 -14.25
C ALA A 66 28.37 -9.08 -15.06
N ILE A 67 28.25 -10.27 -14.50
CA ILE A 67 27.46 -11.37 -15.03
C ILE A 67 26.13 -11.34 -14.32
N VAL A 68 25.04 -11.12 -15.04
CA VAL A 68 23.69 -11.14 -14.50
C VAL A 68 23.07 -12.47 -14.93
N VAL A 69 22.94 -13.39 -13.97
CA VAL A 69 22.28 -14.67 -14.21
C VAL A 69 20.82 -14.52 -13.84
N ASP A 70 19.94 -14.79 -14.80
CA ASP A 70 18.51 -14.85 -14.56
C ASP A 70 18.17 -16.20 -13.90
N ARG A 71 17.53 -16.17 -12.71
CA ARG A 71 17.11 -17.39 -12.00
C ARG A 71 15.72 -17.87 -12.40
N MET A 72 14.95 -17.04 -13.11
CA MET A 72 13.56 -17.30 -13.48
C MET A 72 13.33 -16.65 -14.84
N HIS A 73 13.55 -17.38 -15.95
CA HIS A 73 13.39 -16.95 -17.35
C HIS A 73 12.42 -15.76 -17.57
N THR A 74 12.88 -14.55 -17.31
CA THR A 74 12.14 -13.31 -17.53
C THR A 74 12.99 -12.49 -18.46
N ASP A 75 12.65 -12.62 -19.75
CA ASP A 75 13.28 -11.94 -20.87
C ASP A 75 13.68 -10.50 -20.51
N THR A 76 14.98 -10.35 -20.21
CA THR A 76 15.54 -9.10 -19.72
C THR A 76 15.53 -8.10 -20.88
N SER A 77 14.70 -7.08 -20.71
CA SER A 77 14.50 -6.04 -21.72
C SER A 77 15.81 -5.34 -22.05
N ILE A 78 16.21 -5.41 -23.32
CA ILE A 78 17.45 -4.81 -23.83
C ILE A 78 17.31 -3.28 -23.78
N LEU A 79 18.03 -2.64 -22.86
CA LEU A 79 18.28 -1.20 -22.91
C LEU A 79 19.33 -0.92 -23.98
N LEU A 80 18.87 -0.46 -25.14
CA LEU A 80 19.71 0.02 -26.24
C LEU A 80 20.23 1.41 -25.87
N ALA A 81 21.47 1.46 -25.39
CA ALA A 81 22.15 2.68 -25.06
C ALA A 81 22.91 3.22 -26.30
N THR A 82 22.36 4.24 -26.97
CA THR A 82 23.01 4.96 -28.08
C THR A 82 24.05 5.96 -27.58
N ASP A 83 25.34 5.64 -27.66
CA ASP A 83 26.39 6.65 -27.84
C ASP A 83 27.69 6.02 -28.37
N ILE A 84 28.27 6.67 -29.38
CA ILE A 84 29.16 6.05 -30.40
C ILE A 84 30.61 5.84 -29.91
N ASP A 85 30.99 6.41 -28.76
CA ASP A 85 32.38 6.37 -28.28
C ASP A 85 32.60 5.56 -26.97
N GLN A 86 31.58 4.89 -26.42
CA GLN A 86 31.70 4.23 -25.09
C GLN A 86 31.04 2.86 -24.90
N ARG A 87 30.48 2.19 -25.92
CA ARG A 87 29.52 1.11 -25.65
C ARG A 87 29.74 -0.13 -26.50
N ALA A 88 30.42 -1.12 -25.92
CA ALA A 88 30.23 -2.51 -26.30
C ALA A 88 29.45 -3.21 -25.18
N LEU A 89 28.12 -3.07 -25.21
CA LEU A 89 27.21 -4.05 -24.61
C LEU A 89 27.34 -5.31 -25.47
N CYS A 90 28.35 -6.14 -25.21
CA CYS A 90 28.45 -7.45 -25.85
C CYS A 90 27.48 -8.39 -25.13
N TYR A 91 26.24 -8.45 -25.65
CA TYR A 91 25.39 -9.61 -25.42
C TYR A 91 26.01 -10.78 -26.18
N SER A 92 26.87 -11.55 -25.51
CA SER A 92 27.21 -12.89 -25.95
C SER A 92 26.53 -13.84 -24.98
N SER A 93 25.44 -14.46 -25.42
CA SER A 93 24.92 -15.67 -24.77
C SER A 93 25.58 -16.86 -25.46
N PRO A 94 26.52 -17.59 -24.82
CA PRO A 94 26.91 -18.93 -25.26
C PRO A 94 25.95 -19.99 -24.70
N THR A 95 25.13 -19.61 -23.71
CA THR A 95 24.18 -20.45 -22.97
C THR A 95 23.04 -19.55 -22.53
N LYS A 96 21.79 -19.96 -22.83
CA LYS A 96 20.56 -19.16 -22.93
C LYS A 96 20.15 -18.27 -21.73
N ASP A 97 20.92 -18.17 -20.64
CA ASP A 97 20.45 -17.67 -19.33
C ASP A 97 21.33 -16.59 -18.64
N ALA A 98 22.29 -15.98 -19.35
CA ALA A 98 23.19 -14.98 -18.76
C ALA A 98 23.37 -13.71 -19.61
N VAL A 99 23.26 -12.54 -18.96
CA VAL A 99 23.55 -11.22 -19.54
C VAL A 99 24.90 -10.72 -19.02
N TYR A 100 25.76 -10.27 -19.93
CA TYR A 100 27.10 -9.77 -19.59
C TYR A 100 27.18 -8.25 -19.79
N LEU A 101 27.55 -7.52 -18.73
CA LEU A 101 27.96 -6.11 -18.80
C LEU A 101 29.47 -6.01 -18.58
N THR A 102 30.19 -5.48 -19.55
CA THR A 102 31.65 -5.44 -19.52
C THR A 102 32.18 -4.00 -19.51
N SER A 103 33.27 -3.77 -18.79
CA SER A 103 34.01 -2.50 -18.88
C SER A 103 34.64 -2.40 -20.28
N THR A 104 34.38 -1.31 -21.01
CA THR A 104 34.76 -1.14 -22.43
C THR A 104 36.26 -1.07 -22.72
N PHE A 105 37.11 -1.04 -21.70
CA PHE A 105 38.56 -1.04 -21.88
C PHE A 105 39.20 -2.27 -21.24
N ALA A 106 39.79 -3.10 -22.09
CA ALA A 106 40.83 -4.02 -21.69
C ALA A 106 42.09 -3.16 -21.44
N TRP A 107 42.28 -2.78 -20.18
CA TRP A 107 43.36 -1.89 -19.80
C TRP A 107 44.68 -2.67 -19.83
N LYS A 108 45.69 -2.11 -20.50
CA LYS A 108 47.05 -2.68 -20.56
C LYS A 108 47.68 -2.56 -19.18
N LEU A 109 48.15 -3.67 -18.60
CA LEU A 109 49.10 -3.58 -17.49
C LEU A 109 50.43 -3.06 -18.05
N SER A 110 50.78 -1.81 -17.76
CA SER A 110 52.17 -1.37 -17.76
C SER A 110 52.67 -1.42 -16.33
N ASP A 111 53.55 -2.37 -16.04
CA ASP A 111 54.47 -2.64 -14.91
C ASP A 111 54.34 -1.98 -13.50
N SER A 112 53.38 -1.10 -13.18
CA SER A 112 53.38 -0.45 -11.87
C SER A 112 52.06 0.03 -11.28
N GLN A 113 50.88 -0.26 -11.85
CA GLN A 113 49.61 0.11 -11.19
C GLN A 113 48.53 -0.97 -11.31
N SER A 114 47.80 -1.19 -10.22
CA SER A 114 46.60 -2.03 -10.20
C SER A 114 45.56 -1.44 -11.14
N VAL A 115 45.28 -2.15 -12.22
CA VAL A 115 44.37 -1.75 -13.30
C VAL A 115 42.91 -2.07 -12.97
N ALA A 116 42.67 -3.03 -12.07
CA ALA A 116 41.34 -3.45 -11.66
C ALA A 116 40.45 -2.34 -11.06
N PRO A 117 40.98 -1.38 -10.26
CA PRO A 117 40.23 -0.22 -9.79
C PRO A 117 39.56 0.60 -10.88
N TYR A 118 40.30 0.92 -11.93
CA TYR A 118 39.78 1.72 -13.04
C TYR A 118 38.71 0.97 -13.84
N ALA A 119 38.89 -0.34 -14.03
CA ALA A 119 37.88 -1.17 -14.70
C ALA A 119 36.58 -1.30 -13.89
N ILE A 120 36.66 -1.36 -12.56
CA ILE A 120 35.48 -1.34 -11.67
C ILE A 120 34.80 0.03 -11.69
N GLU A 121 35.55 1.15 -11.62
CA GLU A 121 34.97 2.50 -11.69
C GLU A 121 34.25 2.74 -13.02
N GLU A 122 34.80 2.27 -14.14
CA GLU A 122 34.17 2.35 -15.46
C GLU A 122 32.86 1.55 -15.54
N LEU A 123 32.85 0.32 -15.01
CA LEU A 123 31.64 -0.50 -14.96
C LEU A 123 30.57 0.12 -14.03
N HIS A 124 30.99 0.70 -12.90
CA HIS A 124 30.10 1.45 -12.02
C HIS A 124 29.50 2.66 -12.75
N ARG A 125 30.31 3.44 -13.49
CA ARG A 125 29.80 4.57 -14.29
C ARG A 125 28.81 4.11 -15.35
N LEU A 126 29.09 3.01 -16.06
CA LEU A 126 28.21 2.45 -17.07
C LEU A 126 26.85 2.05 -16.47
N THR A 127 26.85 1.27 -15.39
CA THR A 127 25.61 0.83 -14.74
C THR A 127 24.81 1.99 -14.15
N THR A 128 25.48 3.02 -13.64
CA THR A 128 24.83 4.25 -13.15
C THR A 128 24.17 5.04 -14.29
N ASN A 129 24.82 5.15 -15.45
CA ASN A 129 24.26 5.83 -16.60
C ASN A 129 23.03 5.07 -17.15
N LEU A 130 23.10 3.74 -17.24
CA LEU A 130 21.95 2.92 -17.62
C LEU A 130 20.77 3.09 -16.66
N MET A 131 21.05 3.16 -15.34
CA MET A 131 20.02 3.40 -14.33
C MET A 131 19.35 4.77 -14.52
N LYS A 132 20.14 5.82 -14.78
CA LYS A 132 19.60 7.15 -15.08
C LYS A 132 18.76 7.17 -16.33
N ASP A 133 19.21 6.54 -17.41
CA ASP A 133 18.47 6.46 -18.67
C ASP A 133 17.11 5.76 -18.46
N LYS A 134 17.09 4.65 -17.70
CA LYS A 134 15.85 3.94 -17.33
C LYS A 134 14.92 4.82 -16.50
N LEU A 135 15.46 5.52 -15.50
CA LEU A 135 14.69 6.42 -14.63
C LEU A 135 14.09 7.57 -15.43
N ASP A 136 14.87 8.20 -16.30
CA ASP A 136 14.41 9.30 -17.17
C ASP A 136 13.31 8.82 -18.12
N GLN A 137 13.43 7.60 -18.64
CA GLN A 137 12.39 6.97 -19.47
C GLN A 137 11.11 6.70 -18.67
N GLU A 138 11.21 6.18 -17.44
CA GLU A 138 10.06 5.97 -16.55
C GLU A 138 9.36 7.28 -16.20
N VAL A 139 10.14 8.33 -15.87
CA VAL A 139 9.61 9.68 -15.60
C VAL A 139 8.90 10.25 -16.82
N PHE A 140 9.50 10.14 -18.00
CA PHE A 140 8.90 10.60 -19.25
C PHE A 140 7.56 9.89 -19.54
N LEU A 141 7.53 8.56 -19.42
CA LEU A 141 6.32 7.76 -19.61
C LEU A 141 5.23 8.12 -18.59
N ASN A 142 5.61 8.35 -17.34
CA ASN A 142 4.69 8.74 -16.28
C ASN A 142 4.09 10.13 -16.51
N ASN A 143 4.91 11.10 -16.94
CA ASN A 143 4.43 12.43 -17.30
C ASN A 143 3.45 12.38 -18.47
N LYS A 144 3.77 11.59 -19.51
CA LYS A 144 2.86 11.38 -20.65
C LYS A 144 1.54 10.73 -20.24
N LEU A 145 1.57 9.82 -19.25
CA LEU A 145 0.36 9.24 -18.67
C LEU A 145 -0.49 10.30 -17.94
N LYS A 146 0.15 11.15 -17.13
CA LYS A 146 -0.52 12.24 -16.41
C LYS A 146 -1.16 13.24 -17.38
N GLU A 147 -0.44 13.66 -18.42
CA GLU A 147 -0.97 14.55 -19.47
C GLU A 147 -2.21 13.93 -20.13
N GLY A 148 -2.15 12.66 -20.53
CA GLY A 148 -3.30 11.98 -21.15
C GLY A 148 -4.50 11.81 -20.20
N VAL A 149 -4.26 11.68 -18.89
CA VAL A 149 -5.32 11.65 -17.87
C VAL A 149 -5.94 13.03 -17.73
N GLU A 150 -5.14 14.10 -17.69
CA GLU A 150 -5.64 15.46 -17.53
C GLU A 150 -6.40 15.94 -18.78
N GLU A 151 -5.94 15.61 -19.99
CA GLU A 151 -6.70 15.87 -21.23
C GLU A 151 -8.06 15.17 -21.20
N LYS A 152 -8.10 13.93 -20.71
CA LYS A 152 -9.35 13.16 -20.64
C LYS A 152 -10.27 13.68 -19.55
N LEU A 153 -9.73 14.12 -18.42
CA LEU A 153 -10.47 14.78 -17.35
C LEU A 153 -11.09 16.08 -17.86
N GLN A 154 -10.30 16.92 -18.54
CA GLN A 154 -10.78 18.17 -19.14
C GLN A 154 -11.94 17.92 -20.11
N ARG A 155 -11.86 16.91 -20.99
CA ARG A 155 -12.98 16.57 -21.89
C ARG A 155 -14.23 16.11 -21.15
N LEU A 156 -14.08 15.39 -20.03
CA LEU A 156 -15.20 14.89 -19.24
C LEU A 156 -15.85 15.96 -18.37
N THR A 157 -15.12 17.01 -18.02
CA THR A 157 -15.60 18.13 -17.19
C THR A 157 -15.79 19.43 -17.97
N ALA A 158 -15.66 19.43 -19.31
CA ALA A 158 -15.69 20.65 -20.12
C ALA A 158 -17.07 21.34 -20.14
N GLU A 159 -18.15 20.57 -19.99
CA GLU A 159 -19.54 21.05 -20.12
C GLU A 159 -20.31 21.04 -18.79
N THR A 160 -19.65 20.64 -17.70
CA THR A 160 -20.30 20.41 -16.40
C THR A 160 -19.50 21.12 -15.33
N ASP A 161 -20.15 21.97 -14.54
CA ASP A 161 -19.53 22.60 -13.36
C ASP A 161 -19.45 21.54 -12.25
N VAL A 162 -18.35 20.79 -12.26
CA VAL A 162 -18.08 19.69 -11.33
C VAL A 162 -17.24 20.21 -10.18
N ASP A 163 -17.71 19.96 -8.95
CA ASP A 163 -16.97 20.27 -7.73
C ASP A 163 -15.54 19.71 -7.76
N ASP A 164 -14.59 20.46 -7.21
CA ASP A 164 -13.16 20.13 -7.24
C ASP A 164 -12.87 18.78 -6.57
N THR A 165 -13.66 18.40 -5.56
CA THR A 165 -13.55 17.10 -4.88
C THR A 165 -13.90 15.94 -5.81
N ILE A 166 -14.94 16.10 -6.63
CA ILE A 166 -15.38 15.08 -7.60
C ILE A 166 -14.38 15.00 -8.76
N LYS A 167 -13.85 16.16 -9.19
CA LYS A 167 -12.83 16.25 -10.23
C LYS A 167 -11.53 15.56 -9.82
N GLU A 168 -11.10 15.71 -8.57
CA GLU A 168 -9.94 15.01 -8.02
C GLU A 168 -10.19 13.50 -7.88
N GLY A 169 -11.39 13.09 -7.44
CA GLY A 169 -11.78 11.67 -7.40
C GLY A 169 -11.73 11.01 -8.80
N LEU A 170 -12.25 11.70 -9.82
CA LEU A 170 -12.18 11.26 -11.22
C LEU A 170 -10.75 11.20 -11.75
N ARG A 171 -9.91 12.20 -11.42
CA ARG A 171 -8.48 12.22 -11.78
C ARG A 171 -7.78 10.97 -11.26
N GLN A 172 -7.98 10.63 -9.98
CA GLN A 172 -7.37 9.46 -9.36
C GLN A 172 -7.84 8.15 -10.01
N GLN A 173 -9.14 8.00 -10.27
CA GLN A 173 -9.68 6.82 -10.94
C GLN A 173 -9.15 6.66 -12.38
N LEU A 174 -9.10 7.75 -13.15
CA LEU A 174 -8.56 7.75 -14.51
C LEU A 174 -7.07 7.40 -14.50
N TYR A 175 -6.31 7.93 -13.54
CA TYR A 175 -4.89 7.63 -13.39
C TYR A 175 -4.65 6.15 -13.04
N GLN A 176 -5.39 5.60 -12.08
CA GLN A 176 -5.31 4.17 -11.73
C GLN A 176 -5.68 3.28 -12.92
N ARG A 177 -6.76 3.60 -13.63
CA ARG A 177 -7.20 2.85 -14.82
C ARG A 177 -6.20 2.94 -15.96
N ALA A 178 -5.62 4.11 -16.20
CA ALA A 178 -4.61 4.32 -17.24
C ALA A 178 -3.34 3.53 -16.92
N ARG A 179 -2.90 3.52 -15.64
CA ARG A 179 -1.75 2.73 -15.19
C ARG A 179 -1.98 1.23 -15.35
N ALA A 180 -3.15 0.72 -14.95
CA ALA A 180 -3.52 -0.68 -15.13
C ALA A 180 -3.57 -1.08 -16.62
N SER A 181 -4.15 -0.22 -17.46
CA SER A 181 -4.20 -0.45 -18.91
C SER A 181 -2.81 -0.44 -19.55
N PHE A 182 -1.93 0.46 -19.11
CA PHE A 182 -0.55 0.51 -19.60
C PHE A 182 0.20 -0.77 -19.23
N LYS A 183 0.12 -1.21 -17.96
CA LYS A 183 0.73 -2.46 -17.49
C LYS A 183 0.24 -3.67 -18.31
N CYS A 184 -1.07 -3.80 -18.52
CA CYS A 184 -1.64 -4.89 -19.32
C CYS A 184 -1.19 -4.85 -20.79
N LYS A 185 -1.08 -3.66 -21.40
CA LYS A 185 -0.57 -3.51 -22.78
C LYS A 185 0.91 -3.84 -22.88
N GLU A 186 1.70 -3.46 -21.88
CA GLU A 186 3.12 -3.79 -21.80
C GLU A 186 3.35 -5.29 -21.67
N GLU A 187 2.62 -5.95 -20.77
CA GLU A 187 2.64 -7.40 -20.58
C GLU A 187 2.19 -8.15 -21.85
N LYS A 188 1.16 -7.65 -22.54
CA LYS A 188 0.76 -8.21 -23.84
C LYS A 188 1.85 -8.09 -24.90
N ARG A 189 2.58 -6.96 -24.96
CA ARG A 189 3.72 -6.80 -25.88
C ARG A 189 4.87 -7.72 -25.52
N LYS A 190 5.19 -7.88 -24.23
CA LYS A 190 6.21 -8.84 -23.76
C LYS A 190 5.87 -10.26 -24.21
N ASN A 191 4.64 -10.70 -23.97
CA ASN A 191 4.19 -12.03 -24.39
C ASN A 191 4.15 -12.21 -25.92
N GLU A 192 3.93 -11.13 -26.70
CA GLU A 192 4.01 -11.19 -28.16
C GLU A 192 5.46 -11.31 -28.66
N ILE A 193 6.39 -10.58 -28.04
CA ILE A 193 7.82 -10.66 -28.36
C ILE A 193 8.36 -12.05 -28.02
N ALA A 194 8.08 -12.56 -26.81
CA ALA A 194 8.48 -13.91 -26.40
C ALA A 194 7.96 -14.98 -27.38
N ARG A 195 6.70 -14.87 -27.80
CA ARG A 195 6.12 -15.78 -28.81
C ARG A 195 6.83 -15.69 -30.15
N LYS A 196 7.17 -14.49 -30.63
CA LYS A 196 7.91 -14.30 -31.88
C LYS A 196 9.33 -14.85 -31.79
N ILE A 197 9.99 -14.74 -30.65
CA ILE A 197 11.31 -15.32 -30.42
C ILE A 197 11.21 -16.85 -30.48
N GLN A 198 10.21 -17.44 -29.81
CA GLN A 198 9.99 -18.89 -29.88
C GLN A 198 9.69 -19.37 -31.30
N ASP A 199 8.81 -18.68 -32.03
CA ASP A 199 8.46 -18.98 -33.42
C ASP A 199 9.70 -18.93 -34.36
N MET A 200 10.61 -17.97 -34.13
CA MET A 200 11.89 -17.90 -34.85
C MET A 200 12.87 -19.01 -34.45
N LEU A 201 12.84 -19.50 -33.21
CA LEU A 201 13.68 -20.61 -32.76
C LEU A 201 13.18 -21.94 -33.32
N ASP A 202 11.85 -22.15 -33.31
CA ASP A 202 11.21 -23.36 -33.82
C ASP A 202 11.42 -23.49 -35.35
N THR A 203 11.40 -22.38 -36.09
CA THR A 203 11.67 -22.37 -37.54
C THR A 203 13.12 -22.65 -37.92
N LEU A 204 14.08 -22.43 -37.02
CA LEU A 204 15.49 -22.76 -37.24
C LEU A 204 15.82 -24.24 -36.98
N GLU A 205 15.03 -24.93 -36.15
CA GLU A 205 15.19 -26.39 -35.94
C GLU A 205 14.76 -27.22 -37.16
N ASP A 206 13.88 -26.69 -38.01
CA ASP A 206 13.39 -27.36 -39.22
C ASP A 206 14.31 -27.20 -40.46
N GLU A 207 15.29 -26.29 -40.43
CA GLU A 207 16.20 -26.04 -41.58
C GLU A 207 17.50 -26.89 -41.55
N ASP A 208 17.78 -27.63 -40.47
CA ASP A 208 18.98 -28.50 -40.36
C ASP A 208 18.77 -29.92 -40.94
N ASP A 209 17.63 -30.20 -41.56
CA ASP A 209 17.29 -31.49 -42.20
C ASP A 209 17.69 -31.55 -43.69
N ASP A 210 18.85 -30.98 -44.03
CA ASP A 210 19.44 -31.00 -45.38
C ASP A 210 20.07 -32.37 -45.73
N GLU A 211 19.23 -33.41 -45.76
CA GLU A 211 19.56 -34.78 -46.20
C GLU A 211 20.13 -34.82 -47.64
N ALA A 212 19.86 -33.79 -48.45
CA ALA A 212 20.26 -33.69 -49.86
C ALA A 212 21.72 -33.21 -50.11
N SER A 213 22.34 -32.53 -49.16
CA SER A 213 23.65 -31.88 -49.34
C SER A 213 24.82 -32.87 -49.37
N MET A 214 24.77 -33.90 -48.53
CA MET A 214 25.87 -34.86 -48.38
C MET A 214 25.90 -35.92 -49.49
N ASP A 215 24.73 -36.32 -49.99
CA ASP A 215 24.61 -37.20 -51.16
C ASP A 215 25.10 -36.52 -52.44
N GLN A 216 24.93 -35.20 -52.57
CA GLN A 216 25.53 -34.40 -53.64
C GLN A 216 27.06 -34.37 -53.58
N ILE A 217 27.66 -34.34 -52.39
CA ILE A 217 29.12 -34.36 -52.21
C ILE A 217 29.68 -35.75 -52.57
N LEU A 218 29.00 -36.83 -52.17
CA LEU A 218 29.37 -38.20 -52.54
C LEU A 218 29.24 -38.46 -54.05
N LEU A 219 28.22 -37.92 -54.72
CA LEU A 219 28.10 -37.98 -56.17
C LEU A 219 29.22 -37.21 -56.89
N ARG A 220 29.67 -36.07 -56.35
CA ARG A 220 30.79 -35.30 -56.90
C ARG A 220 32.12 -36.03 -56.76
N ILE A 221 32.33 -36.78 -55.68
CA ILE A 221 33.55 -37.59 -55.49
C ILE A 221 33.57 -38.80 -56.45
N GLN A 222 32.41 -39.28 -56.91
CA GLN A 222 32.29 -40.36 -57.89
C GLN A 222 32.36 -39.95 -59.36
N GLN A 223 32.44 -38.65 -59.70
CA GLN A 223 32.57 -38.27 -61.10
C GLN A 223 33.97 -38.59 -61.62
N PRO A 224 34.11 -39.44 -62.65
CA PRO A 224 35.42 -39.72 -63.24
C PRO A 224 35.89 -38.46 -63.97
N SER A 225 37.03 -37.92 -63.54
CA SER A 225 37.80 -36.94 -64.30
C SER A 225 38.02 -37.48 -65.71
N LYS A 226 37.40 -36.85 -66.71
CA LYS A 226 37.59 -37.16 -68.13
C LYS A 226 39.06 -36.98 -68.51
N ASN A 227 39.80 -38.09 -68.52
CA ASN A 227 40.87 -38.43 -69.47
C ASN A 227 41.56 -39.70 -68.98
N THR A 228 41.23 -40.86 -69.57
CA THR A 228 42.07 -41.58 -70.53
C THR A 228 41.43 -42.93 -70.84
N ALA A 229 41.51 -43.32 -72.11
CA ALA A 229 41.09 -44.60 -72.61
C ALA A 229 41.98 -45.74 -72.08
N SER A 230 41.37 -46.76 -71.47
CA SER A 230 41.68 -48.18 -71.69
C SER A 230 40.71 -49.05 -70.89
N GLN A 231 40.17 -50.05 -71.57
CA GLN A 231 39.19 -51.01 -71.07
C GLN A 231 39.73 -51.92 -69.96
N ASN A 232 38.84 -52.27 -69.04
CA ASN A 232 38.70 -53.59 -68.42
C ASN A 232 39.88 -54.18 -67.63
N GLU A 233 40.17 -53.59 -66.48
CA GLU A 233 40.41 -54.38 -65.27
C GLU A 233 39.40 -53.89 -64.21
N ILE A 234 38.37 -54.69 -63.93
CA ILE A 234 37.51 -54.46 -62.78
C ILE A 234 38.42 -54.64 -61.56
N ASP A 235 38.76 -53.54 -60.89
CA ASP A 235 39.49 -53.55 -59.63
C ASP A 235 38.59 -54.11 -58.52
N TRP A 236 38.43 -55.44 -58.52
CA TRP A 236 37.68 -56.18 -57.51
C TRP A 236 38.21 -55.91 -56.09
N ARG A 237 39.48 -55.50 -55.95
CA ARG A 237 40.07 -55.13 -54.66
C ARG A 237 39.59 -53.74 -54.22
N GLY A 238 39.56 -52.76 -55.12
CA GLY A 238 39.00 -51.43 -54.86
C GLY A 238 37.51 -51.45 -54.52
N GLU A 239 36.71 -52.26 -55.23
CA GLU A 239 35.26 -52.40 -54.97
C GLU A 239 34.97 -53.13 -53.64
N CYS A 240 35.72 -54.19 -53.32
CA CYS A 240 35.64 -54.85 -52.01
C CYS A 240 36.02 -53.90 -50.85
N VAL A 241 37.12 -53.14 -50.98
CA VAL A 241 37.54 -52.18 -49.95
C VAL A 241 36.52 -51.06 -49.81
N SER A 242 35.97 -50.55 -50.91
CA SER A 242 34.91 -49.53 -50.91
C SER A 242 33.64 -49.99 -50.20
N ASN A 243 33.20 -51.23 -50.45
CA ASN A 243 32.03 -51.81 -49.78
C ASN A 243 32.27 -52.06 -48.29
N ILE A 244 33.49 -52.43 -47.89
CA ILE A 244 33.87 -52.55 -46.47
C ILE A 244 33.83 -51.18 -45.79
N VAL A 245 34.42 -50.14 -46.41
CA VAL A 245 34.43 -48.78 -45.86
C VAL A 245 33.01 -48.22 -45.74
N LYS A 246 32.16 -48.40 -46.77
CA LYS A 246 30.74 -48.01 -46.72
C LYS A 246 29.98 -48.73 -45.61
N ASN A 247 30.19 -50.03 -45.43
CA ASN A 247 29.58 -50.79 -44.34
C ASN A 247 30.07 -50.33 -42.96
N CYS A 248 31.36 -50.02 -42.81
CA CYS A 248 31.92 -49.47 -41.57
C CYS A 248 31.34 -48.10 -41.25
N GLN A 249 31.23 -47.20 -42.23
CA GLN A 249 30.61 -45.88 -42.07
C GLN A 249 29.13 -46.00 -41.71
N LYS A 250 28.39 -46.91 -42.36
CA LYS A 250 26.98 -47.17 -42.04
C LYS A 250 26.82 -47.66 -40.61
N LYS A 251 27.61 -48.65 -40.18
CA LYS A 251 27.60 -49.15 -38.80
C LYS A 251 27.98 -48.08 -37.77
N PHE A 252 28.91 -47.19 -38.10
CA PHE A 252 29.30 -46.10 -37.21
C PHE A 252 28.18 -45.06 -37.06
N ARG A 253 27.52 -44.68 -38.16
CA ARG A 253 26.35 -43.80 -38.14
C ARG A 253 25.17 -44.42 -37.38
N GLU A 254 24.94 -45.71 -37.56
CA GLU A 254 23.86 -46.44 -36.88
C GLU A 254 24.12 -46.50 -35.36
N LYS A 255 25.37 -46.71 -34.94
CA LYS A 255 25.77 -46.59 -33.52
C LYS A 255 25.61 -45.16 -32.98
N LEU A 256 26.01 -44.14 -33.74
CA LEU A 256 25.81 -42.74 -33.34
C LEU A 256 24.32 -42.40 -33.19
N LYS A 257 23.48 -42.89 -34.10
CA LYS A 257 22.03 -42.70 -34.04
C LYS A 257 21.45 -43.37 -32.79
N GLN A 258 21.84 -44.62 -32.51
CA GLN A 258 21.42 -45.33 -31.30
C GLN A 258 21.86 -44.62 -30.02
N GLN A 259 23.10 -44.11 -29.97
CA GLN A 259 23.59 -43.36 -28.82
C GLN A 259 22.86 -42.02 -28.64
N LYS A 260 22.57 -41.30 -29.72
CA LYS A 260 21.76 -40.07 -29.69
C LYS A 260 20.37 -40.36 -29.15
N GLU A 261 19.71 -41.41 -29.64
CA GLU A 261 18.36 -41.79 -29.23
C GLU A 261 18.30 -42.26 -27.77
N GLU A 262 19.26 -43.06 -27.33
CA GLU A 262 19.36 -43.49 -25.93
C GLU A 262 19.62 -42.31 -24.98
N LEU A 263 20.49 -41.37 -25.38
CA LEU A 263 20.79 -40.19 -24.58
C LEU A 263 19.59 -39.23 -24.52
N THR A 264 18.91 -39.02 -25.65
CA THR A 264 17.70 -38.17 -25.72
C THR A 264 16.61 -38.74 -24.82
N LYS A 265 16.38 -40.05 -24.88
CA LYS A 265 15.40 -40.72 -24.03
C LYS A 265 15.72 -40.60 -22.53
N LYS A 266 17.00 -40.73 -22.14
CA LYS A 266 17.43 -40.52 -20.75
C LYS A 266 17.20 -39.08 -20.29
N PHE A 267 17.54 -38.09 -21.12
CA PHE A 267 17.29 -36.69 -20.81
C PHE A 267 15.79 -36.39 -20.69
N GLU A 268 14.95 -36.91 -21.58
CA GLU A 268 13.49 -36.73 -21.49
C GLU A 268 12.90 -37.35 -20.22
N GLU A 269 13.36 -38.55 -19.84
CA GLU A 269 12.93 -39.21 -18.60
C GLU A 269 13.39 -38.43 -17.36
N GLU A 270 14.63 -37.94 -17.33
CA GLU A 270 15.19 -37.16 -16.22
C GLU A 270 14.49 -35.79 -16.09
N ILE A 271 14.27 -35.08 -17.20
CA ILE A 271 13.51 -33.82 -17.21
C ILE A 271 12.09 -34.06 -16.71
N LYS A 272 11.43 -35.13 -17.15
CA LYS A 272 10.06 -35.45 -16.73
C LYS A 272 9.99 -35.72 -15.22
N ILE A 273 10.98 -36.41 -14.66
CA ILE A 273 11.06 -36.64 -13.21
C ILE A 273 11.30 -35.32 -12.48
N ALA A 274 12.28 -34.52 -12.91
CA ALA A 274 12.61 -33.23 -12.28
C ALA A 274 11.41 -32.26 -12.28
N VAL A 275 10.71 -32.14 -13.41
CA VAL A 275 9.49 -31.32 -13.52
C VAL A 275 8.38 -31.84 -12.59
N GLN A 276 8.23 -33.16 -12.47
CA GLN A 276 7.22 -33.75 -11.59
C GLN A 276 7.54 -33.51 -10.10
N GLU A 277 8.82 -33.59 -9.72
CA GLU A 277 9.30 -33.31 -8.36
C GLU A 277 9.13 -31.83 -8.01
N GLU A 278 9.56 -30.91 -8.89
CA GLU A 278 9.37 -29.48 -8.68
C GLU A 278 7.90 -29.10 -8.59
N LYS A 279 7.04 -29.69 -9.43
CA LYS A 279 5.60 -29.48 -9.35
C LYS A 279 5.03 -29.94 -8.01
N GLY A 280 5.47 -31.09 -7.50
CA GLY A 280 5.06 -31.56 -6.17
C GLY A 280 5.47 -30.60 -5.04
N VAL A 281 6.67 -30.04 -5.10
CA VAL A 281 7.14 -29.02 -4.14
C VAL A 281 6.34 -27.72 -4.27
N ALA A 282 6.05 -27.29 -5.50
CA ALA A 282 5.25 -26.09 -5.75
C ALA A 282 3.81 -26.25 -5.22
N ASP A 283 3.17 -27.40 -5.48
CA ASP A 283 1.83 -27.71 -4.98
C ASP A 283 1.80 -27.76 -3.44
N GLN A 284 2.84 -28.33 -2.81
CA GLN A 284 2.97 -28.34 -1.34
C GLN A 284 3.13 -26.94 -0.76
N LYS A 285 3.97 -26.09 -1.38
CA LYS A 285 4.13 -24.68 -0.98
C LYS A 285 2.83 -23.89 -1.15
N LEU A 286 2.11 -24.12 -2.26
CA LEU A 286 0.83 -23.47 -2.53
C LEU A 286 -0.22 -23.86 -1.47
N ALA A 287 -0.31 -25.15 -1.11
CA ALA A 287 -1.19 -25.61 -0.05
C ALA A 287 -0.84 -25.00 1.32
N GLY A 288 0.46 -24.87 1.63
CA GLY A 288 0.94 -24.18 2.83
C GLY A 288 0.50 -22.72 2.89
N ILE A 289 0.71 -21.96 1.81
CA ILE A 289 0.30 -20.55 1.72
C ILE A 289 -1.23 -20.42 1.84
N GLN A 290 -2.01 -21.33 1.23
CA GLN A 290 -3.46 -21.32 1.35
C GLN A 290 -3.93 -21.53 2.79
N LEU A 291 -3.31 -22.47 3.52
CA LEU A 291 -3.62 -22.75 4.91
C LEU A 291 -3.25 -21.57 5.82
N GLU A 292 -2.10 -20.94 5.60
CA GLU A 292 -1.70 -19.72 6.31
C GLU A 292 -2.67 -18.57 6.04
N HIS A 293 -3.05 -18.36 4.78
CA HIS A 293 -4.00 -17.33 4.40
C HIS A 293 -5.38 -17.57 5.03
N GLU A 294 -5.85 -18.83 5.08
CA GLU A 294 -7.11 -19.18 5.75
C GLU A 294 -7.01 -18.99 7.27
N GLY A 295 -5.87 -19.32 7.88
CA GLY A 295 -5.61 -19.05 9.30
C GLY A 295 -5.63 -17.56 9.63
N VAL A 296 -4.96 -16.74 8.82
CA VAL A 296 -4.96 -15.27 8.96
C VAL A 296 -6.36 -14.69 8.72
N LYS A 297 -7.09 -15.19 7.72
CA LYS A 297 -8.47 -14.77 7.49
C LYS A 297 -9.35 -15.05 8.71
N LYS A 298 -9.23 -16.24 9.30
CA LYS A 298 -9.98 -16.62 10.50
C LYS A 298 -9.70 -15.69 11.68
N THR A 299 -8.43 -15.34 11.93
CA THR A 299 -8.09 -14.42 13.03
C THR A 299 -8.62 -13.00 12.80
N TYR A 300 -8.62 -12.53 11.55
CA TYR A 300 -9.28 -11.25 11.20
C TYR A 300 -10.79 -11.30 11.44
N ASP A 301 -11.46 -12.37 11.02
CA ASP A 301 -12.91 -12.55 11.22
C ASP A 301 -13.26 -12.59 12.73
N GLU A 302 -12.48 -13.32 13.53
CA GLU A 302 -12.62 -13.35 15.00
C GLU A 302 -12.41 -11.96 15.64
N THR A 303 -11.43 -11.20 15.16
CA THR A 303 -11.15 -9.84 15.64
C THR A 303 -12.29 -8.88 15.31
N ILE A 304 -12.80 -8.93 14.08
CA ILE A 304 -13.93 -8.10 13.63
C ILE A 304 -15.18 -8.43 14.47
N GLU A 305 -15.43 -9.71 14.74
CA GLU A 305 -16.57 -10.11 15.54
C GLU A 305 -16.44 -9.66 17.01
N GLY A 306 -15.25 -9.74 17.59
CA GLY A 306 -14.95 -9.16 18.91
C GLY A 306 -15.24 -7.65 18.95
N MET A 307 -14.77 -6.89 17.96
CA MET A 307 -15.04 -5.45 17.89
C MET A 307 -16.54 -5.11 17.75
N LYS A 308 -17.32 -5.95 17.07
CA LYS A 308 -18.78 -5.77 16.99
C LYS A 308 -19.45 -6.04 18.33
N GLN A 309 -19.03 -7.08 19.05
CA GLN A 309 -19.54 -7.39 20.38
C GLN A 309 -19.23 -6.25 21.36
N ASP A 310 -18.00 -5.74 21.36
CA ASP A 310 -17.61 -4.60 22.20
C ASP A 310 -18.44 -3.36 21.89
N ARG A 311 -18.69 -3.08 20.60
CA ARG A 311 -19.56 -1.97 20.20
C ARG A 311 -20.99 -2.18 20.70
N ALA A 312 -21.54 -3.38 20.56
CA ALA A 312 -22.88 -3.71 21.03
C ALA A 312 -23.00 -3.56 22.56
N HIS A 313 -21.98 -3.97 23.32
CA HIS A 313 -21.92 -3.77 24.76
C HIS A 313 -21.85 -2.28 25.13
N SER A 314 -21.00 -1.51 24.46
CA SER A 314 -20.89 -0.06 24.68
C SER A 314 -22.19 0.67 24.37
N ASP A 315 -22.88 0.29 23.30
CA ASP A 315 -24.17 0.90 22.94
C ASP A 315 -25.27 0.51 23.92
N ALA A 316 -25.30 -0.74 24.42
CA ALA A 316 -26.21 -1.15 25.48
C ALA A 316 -25.99 -0.39 26.79
N GLU A 317 -24.74 -0.11 27.16
CA GLU A 317 -24.39 0.68 28.36
C GLU A 317 -24.82 2.15 28.21
N LYS A 318 -24.64 2.74 27.02
CA LYS A 318 -25.16 4.08 26.71
C LYS A 318 -26.68 4.12 26.79
N ASP A 319 -27.37 3.14 26.21
CA ASP A 319 -28.83 3.07 26.24
C ASP A 319 -29.37 2.90 27.67
N ALA A 320 -28.68 2.13 28.52
CA ALA A 320 -28.98 2.03 29.94
C ALA A 320 -28.79 3.40 30.64
N SER A 321 -27.65 4.06 30.42
CA SER A 321 -27.36 5.38 30.99
C SER A 321 -28.37 6.45 30.54
N ILE A 322 -28.78 6.42 29.28
CA ILE A 322 -29.81 7.33 28.73
C ILE A 322 -31.16 7.08 29.43
N ARG A 323 -31.51 5.81 29.66
CA ARG A 323 -32.74 5.45 30.37
C ARG A 323 -32.73 5.98 31.80
N ASP A 324 -31.65 5.74 32.55
CA ASP A 324 -31.51 6.19 33.93
C ASP A 324 -31.58 7.72 34.04
N LEU A 325 -30.87 8.44 33.16
CA LEU A 325 -30.93 9.91 33.10
C LEU A 325 -32.32 10.43 32.74
N LYS A 326 -33.05 9.73 31.87
CA LYS A 326 -34.42 10.09 31.50
C LYS A 326 -35.37 9.90 32.69
N GLU A 327 -35.24 8.79 33.42
CA GLU A 327 -36.03 8.54 34.63
C GLU A 327 -35.73 9.59 35.71
N GLU A 328 -34.46 9.98 35.90
CA GLU A 328 -34.09 11.05 36.83
C GLU A 328 -34.68 12.41 36.41
N LEU A 329 -34.64 12.71 35.10
CA LEU A 329 -35.21 13.94 34.55
C LEU A 329 -36.73 13.98 34.75
N ASP A 330 -37.43 12.89 34.43
CA ASP A 330 -38.88 12.78 34.60
C ASP A 330 -39.27 12.93 36.08
N ALA A 331 -38.51 12.35 37.00
CA ALA A 331 -38.71 12.53 38.44
C ALA A 331 -38.54 14.00 38.87
N LYS A 332 -37.51 14.71 38.35
CA LYS A 332 -37.30 16.14 38.62
C LYS A 332 -38.40 17.01 38.04
N VAL A 333 -38.89 16.69 36.83
CA VAL A 333 -40.02 17.41 36.20
C VAL A 333 -41.27 17.26 37.06
N GLN A 334 -41.62 16.05 37.50
CA GLN A 334 -42.78 15.83 38.38
C GLN A 334 -42.64 16.56 39.73
N ALA A 335 -41.44 16.58 40.31
CA ALA A 335 -41.18 17.32 41.55
C ALA A 335 -41.37 18.83 41.35
N LEU A 336 -40.92 19.36 40.21
CA LEU A 336 -41.05 20.77 39.87
C LEU A 336 -42.52 21.15 39.60
N GLU A 337 -43.27 20.32 38.87
CA GLU A 337 -44.71 20.53 38.66
C GLU A 337 -45.49 20.57 39.99
N LYS A 338 -45.18 19.66 40.93
CA LYS A 338 -45.76 19.67 42.28
C LYS A 338 -45.41 20.95 43.04
N ALA A 339 -44.16 21.40 42.95
CA ALA A 339 -43.72 22.65 43.57
C ALA A 339 -44.44 23.87 42.96
N CYS A 340 -44.57 23.95 41.63
CA CYS A 340 -45.31 25.00 40.94
C CYS A 340 -46.79 25.01 41.35
N SER A 341 -47.45 23.86 41.39
CA SER A 341 -48.84 23.76 41.85
C SER A 341 -49.01 24.20 43.31
N SER A 342 -48.04 23.90 44.17
CA SER A 342 -48.02 24.39 45.56
C SER A 342 -47.92 25.91 45.63
N VAL A 343 -47.02 26.51 44.84
CA VAL A 343 -46.84 27.97 44.75
C VAL A 343 -48.09 28.65 44.21
N GLU A 344 -48.77 28.07 43.22
CA GLU A 344 -50.03 28.60 42.69
C GLU A 344 -51.16 28.59 43.74
N LYS A 345 -51.26 27.50 44.53
CA LYS A 345 -52.22 27.44 45.65
C LYS A 345 -51.92 28.51 46.70
N GLU A 346 -50.65 28.67 47.07
CA GLU A 346 -50.20 29.70 48.00
C GLU A 346 -50.52 31.11 47.49
N LYS A 347 -50.29 31.39 46.20
CA LYS A 347 -50.68 32.65 45.58
C LYS A 347 -52.19 32.89 45.65
N GLY A 348 -52.99 31.84 45.45
CA GLY A 348 -54.44 31.88 45.62
C GLY A 348 -54.86 32.18 47.07
N PHE A 349 -54.17 31.61 48.06
CA PHE A 349 -54.40 31.93 49.48
C PHE A 349 -54.05 33.38 49.81
N ARG A 350 -52.91 33.88 49.33
CA ARG A 350 -52.51 35.28 49.52
C ARG A 350 -53.52 36.25 48.93
N LYS A 351 -54.02 35.97 47.73
CA LYS A 351 -55.05 36.79 47.11
C LYS A 351 -56.33 36.84 47.95
N LYS A 352 -56.81 35.69 48.45
CA LYS A 352 -57.98 35.64 49.33
C LYS A 352 -57.75 36.41 50.63
N LEU A 353 -56.54 36.38 51.18
CA LEU A 353 -56.17 37.15 52.37
C LEU A 353 -56.17 38.65 52.08
N GLU A 354 -55.61 39.09 50.95
CA GLU A 354 -55.67 40.48 50.49
C GLU A 354 -57.12 40.94 50.33
N ASP A 355 -57.95 40.18 49.61
CA ASP A 355 -59.38 40.49 49.43
C ASP A 355 -60.11 40.62 50.80
N ALA A 356 -59.80 39.75 51.77
CA ALA A 356 -60.40 39.81 53.10
C ALA A 356 -59.93 41.03 53.92
N LEU A 357 -58.66 41.42 53.79
CA LEU A 357 -58.12 42.61 54.41
C LEU A 357 -58.75 43.88 53.84
N ASP A 358 -58.98 43.93 52.52
CA ASP A 358 -59.66 45.05 51.86
C ASP A 358 -61.10 45.20 52.36
N VAL A 359 -61.86 44.09 52.48
CA VAL A 359 -63.21 44.10 53.06
C VAL A 359 -63.18 44.60 54.51
N LEU A 360 -62.24 44.10 55.32
CA LEU A 360 -62.07 44.54 56.72
C LEU A 360 -61.77 46.04 56.80
N HIS A 361 -60.89 46.54 55.93
CA HIS A 361 -60.54 47.94 55.86
C HIS A 361 -61.75 48.80 55.50
N GLN A 362 -62.51 48.39 54.49
CA GLN A 362 -63.74 49.06 54.07
C GLN A 362 -64.79 49.10 55.19
N THR A 363 -64.98 47.97 55.89
CA THR A 363 -65.95 47.86 56.98
C THR A 363 -65.55 48.75 58.17
N GLU A 364 -64.25 48.84 58.49
CA GLU A 364 -63.75 49.75 59.52
C GLU A 364 -63.91 51.22 59.11
N MET A 365 -63.74 51.54 57.83
CA MET A 365 -64.00 52.89 57.31
C MET A 365 -65.47 53.28 57.45
N GLU A 366 -66.40 52.38 57.09
CA GLU A 366 -67.84 52.55 57.29
C GLU A 366 -68.19 52.74 58.76
N ARG A 367 -67.68 51.87 59.64
CA ARG A 367 -67.88 51.98 61.10
C ARG A 367 -67.37 53.30 61.66
N ARG A 368 -66.22 53.80 61.18
CA ARG A 368 -65.68 55.11 61.59
C ARG A 368 -66.57 56.26 61.12
N GLN A 369 -67.13 56.16 59.92
CA GLN A 369 -68.08 57.14 59.41
C GLN A 369 -69.37 57.14 60.23
N GLU A 370 -69.98 55.98 60.47
CA GLU A 370 -71.15 55.83 61.33
C GLU A 370 -70.90 56.39 62.74
N LEU A 371 -69.74 56.09 63.33
CA LEU A 371 -69.35 56.62 64.64
C LEU A 371 -69.24 58.17 64.61
N ALA A 372 -68.71 58.74 63.53
CA ALA A 372 -68.63 60.18 63.35
C ALA A 372 -70.02 60.81 63.21
N GLU A 373 -70.94 60.17 62.49
CA GLU A 373 -72.34 60.57 62.36
C GLU A 373 -73.07 60.53 63.70
N VAL A 374 -72.96 59.42 64.44
CA VAL A 374 -73.52 59.28 65.80
C VAL A 374 -72.94 60.34 66.75
N LYS A 375 -71.63 60.61 66.68
CA LYS A 375 -70.99 61.65 67.51
C LYS A 375 -71.51 63.04 67.15
N ALA A 376 -71.70 63.34 65.87
CA ALA A 376 -72.26 64.61 65.42
C ALA A 376 -73.74 64.76 65.86
N GLU A 377 -74.52 63.68 65.80
CA GLU A 377 -75.91 63.66 66.26
C GLU A 377 -76.02 63.82 67.78
N LEU A 378 -75.16 63.15 68.54
CA LEU A 378 -75.04 63.35 69.98
C LEU A 378 -74.71 64.81 70.33
N GLN A 379 -73.77 65.42 69.59
CA GLN A 379 -73.44 66.85 69.76
C GLN A 379 -74.63 67.77 69.44
N ARG A 380 -75.41 67.48 68.39
CA ARG A 380 -76.65 68.23 68.09
C ARG A 380 -77.67 68.11 69.21
N ASN A 381 -77.85 66.91 69.76
CA ASN A 381 -78.78 66.66 70.87
C ASN A 381 -78.35 67.35 72.16
N LEU A 382 -77.05 67.37 72.47
CA LEU A 382 -76.48 68.14 73.59
C LEU A 382 -76.68 69.65 73.42
N LEU A 383 -76.48 70.18 72.21
CA LEU A 383 -76.77 71.57 71.87
C LEU A 383 -78.26 71.90 72.02
N GLN A 384 -79.17 70.98 71.65
CA GLN A 384 -80.60 71.15 71.88
C GLN A 384 -80.99 71.12 73.36
N GLN A 385 -80.33 70.30 74.19
CA GLN A 385 -80.53 70.27 75.64
C GLN A 385 -80.02 71.55 76.34
N HIS A 386 -78.96 72.21 75.84
CA HIS A 386 -78.51 73.50 76.37
C HIS A 386 -79.47 74.68 76.09
N THR A 387 -80.38 74.56 75.12
CA THR A 387 -81.43 75.57 74.85
C THR A 387 -82.70 75.39 75.68
N ARG A 388 -82.79 74.38 76.56
CA ARG A 388 -83.99 74.12 77.39
C ARG A 388 -83.60 73.96 78.86
N SER A 389 -83.48 75.11 79.53
CA SER A 389 -83.63 75.36 80.98
C SER A 389 -83.22 74.30 82.00
N THR A 390 -82.16 74.63 82.76
CA THR A 390 -82.14 74.76 84.23
C THR A 390 -83.30 74.11 85.02
N THR A 391 -82.99 73.10 85.87
CA THR A 391 -82.99 73.17 87.36
C THR A 391 -82.78 71.77 88.01
N THR A 392 -81.83 71.74 88.97
CA THR A 392 -81.78 71.04 90.28
C THR A 392 -81.79 69.49 90.44
N ASP A 393 -80.71 69.03 91.09
CA ASP A 393 -80.63 68.25 92.35
C ASP A 393 -80.44 66.71 92.37
N THR A 394 -79.34 66.32 93.07
CA THR A 394 -79.05 65.15 93.97
C THR A 394 -79.51 63.73 93.57
N GLU A 395 -78.79 62.61 93.77
CA GLU A 395 -77.87 62.16 94.82
C GLU A 395 -77.23 60.81 94.36
N ASN A 396 -76.07 60.45 94.96
CA ASN A 396 -75.47 59.12 95.24
C ASN A 396 -75.88 57.85 94.44
N THR A 397 -74.91 56.97 94.12
CA THR A 397 -74.53 55.78 94.94
C THR A 397 -73.40 54.98 94.26
N ASP A 398 -72.47 54.50 95.09
CA ASP A 398 -71.37 53.55 94.85
C ASP A 398 -71.82 52.11 94.55
N CYS A 399 -70.80 51.25 94.28
CA CYS A 399 -70.74 49.77 94.25
C CYS A 399 -70.84 49.14 92.84
N ASP A 400 -70.10 48.10 92.44
CA ASP A 400 -68.88 47.42 92.93
C ASP A 400 -68.52 46.32 91.90
N THR A 401 -67.24 45.94 91.77
CA THR A 401 -66.70 44.63 91.28
C THR A 401 -67.05 44.11 89.85
N VAL A 402 -66.17 43.44 89.09
CA VAL A 402 -65.61 42.09 89.32
C VAL A 402 -64.26 41.89 88.61
N THR A 403 -63.39 41.17 89.33
CA THR A 403 -62.04 40.71 89.05
C THR A 403 -62.01 39.30 88.41
N GLU A 404 -60.85 38.92 87.87
CA GLU A 404 -60.33 37.56 87.60
C GLU A 404 -60.60 36.89 86.24
N GLY A 405 -59.56 36.23 85.72
CA GLY A 405 -59.74 35.32 84.59
C GLY A 405 -58.52 34.74 83.87
N SER A 406 -57.53 34.23 84.61
CA SER A 406 -56.72 33.04 84.24
C SER A 406 -55.58 33.11 83.20
N GLN A 407 -54.41 32.73 83.70
CA GLN A 407 -53.26 32.11 83.03
C GLN A 407 -53.64 30.81 82.31
N TYR A 408 -52.88 30.40 81.28
CA TYR A 408 -52.34 29.04 81.11
C TYR A 408 -51.33 29.03 79.93
N THR A 409 -50.07 28.71 80.22
CA THR A 409 -49.06 28.15 79.28
C THR A 409 -49.10 26.61 79.36
N PRO A 410 -48.12 25.86 78.85
CA PRO A 410 -47.91 25.35 77.49
C PRO A 410 -48.05 23.81 77.43
N THR A 411 -48.03 23.19 76.24
CA THR A 411 -47.65 21.78 76.09
C THR A 411 -46.73 21.60 74.90
N GLY A 412 -45.52 21.12 75.18
CA GLY A 412 -44.69 20.44 74.19
C GLY A 412 -45.05 18.95 74.15
N SER A 413 -44.69 18.29 73.06
CA SER A 413 -44.14 16.92 73.12
C SER A 413 -43.48 16.56 71.79
N THR A 414 -42.23 16.12 71.94
CA THR A 414 -41.38 15.36 71.03
C THR A 414 -41.98 13.99 70.72
N ILE A 415 -41.75 13.44 69.52
CA ILE A 415 -41.49 12.00 69.31
C ILE A 415 -40.39 11.85 68.25
N ASP A 416 -39.38 11.07 68.64
CA ASP A 416 -38.25 10.52 67.89
C ASP A 416 -38.63 9.14 67.32
N GLY A 417 -37.95 8.71 66.26
CA GLY A 417 -38.27 7.45 65.56
C GLY A 417 -37.22 7.05 64.53
N SER A 418 -36.03 6.70 65.00
CA SER A 418 -34.99 5.96 64.29
C SER A 418 -35.42 4.51 63.99
N THR A 419 -35.13 3.99 62.78
CA THR A 419 -34.40 2.71 62.62
C THR A 419 -33.88 2.45 61.19
N THR A 420 -32.63 2.00 61.19
CA THR A 420 -31.79 1.38 60.17
C THR A 420 -32.33 0.07 59.56
N ALA A 421 -31.99 -0.25 58.31
CA ALA A 421 -31.37 -1.53 57.92
C ALA A 421 -30.82 -1.54 56.46
N THR A 422 -29.62 -2.08 56.37
CA THR A 422 -28.65 -2.34 55.29
C THR A 422 -29.06 -3.45 54.31
N ILE A 423 -28.51 -3.50 53.07
CA ILE A 423 -27.75 -4.64 52.44
C ILE A 423 -27.66 -4.64 50.89
N TYR A 424 -26.39 -4.59 50.41
CA TYR A 424 -25.68 -5.28 49.30
C TYR A 424 -25.68 -4.91 47.79
N GLY A 425 -24.43 -4.82 47.28
CA GLY A 425 -23.93 -5.30 45.96
C GLY A 425 -23.36 -4.19 45.05
N GLY A 426 -22.14 -4.22 44.52
CA GLY A 426 -21.03 -5.18 44.52
C GLY A 426 -19.85 -4.60 43.72
N GLU A 427 -18.63 -5.09 44.02
CA GLU A 427 -17.53 -5.21 43.06
C GLU A 427 -17.65 -6.57 42.34
#